data_AF-A0A838IGQ1-F1
#
_entry.id   AF-A0A838IGQ1-F1
#
_cell.length_a   1.000
_cell.length_b   1.000
_cell.length_c   1.000
_cell.angle_alpha   90.00
_cell.angle_beta   90.00
_cell.angle_gamma   90.00
#
_symmetry.space_group_name_H-M   'P 1'
#
loop_
_entity.id
_entity.type
_entity.pdbx_description
1 polymer ?
#
loop_
_entity_poly.entity_id
_entity_poly.type
_entity_poly.pdbx_seq_one_letter_code
_entity_poly.pdbx_strand_id
1 'polypeptide(L)'
;MKKPTVILRHCADYDAERIERIVGEGLDTMGLRPFGRTLVKPNVVASGPLFPHAYTRPEFVEGVLRALKSRGERMTEIAVGERCGITVPTRFAYKGAGYYEMIDRVGGTKLYHFDEEPQVEIPLFHPQRLRDSFFTPEPVARADFFVNCPKFKAHPWTTVTFSMKNYIGIQDDRHRLIDHDHALNSKVADLQYITQPQFIATDAIIAGEGRMLTPRPYRLDLVCMGDNQVAFDAVCCHIIGVDPLSVDHIRMAHERGFGPVDLASITILGDVSLAEARERAQHFEVGLIRVEDYFEDTNIRAYAGPPPSDTEKYCWGGCPGALEEAIEILRVFDAATDEKMPRMHVVFGAYDGDIDAKPGEKVVFMGDCATYKGEIAGRDVSIESRYIDRARHDPKSARTEDIYAKMARMEKRMWEARKDDVIQIKGCPVSVAEQVLLLVKIGKLQNPYFDPSQAMSFTSCYLSSRTRTAIKRIFGESYHKSGPTVRGAARPVQNMPPGD
;
A
#
# COMPACT_ATOMS: atom_id res chain seq x y z
N MET A 1 -29.71 1.10 -12.49
CA MET A 1 -28.81 1.93 -11.66
C MET A 1 -28.22 3.04 -12.51
N LYS A 2 -27.87 4.20 -11.92
CA LYS A 2 -27.11 5.25 -12.62
C LYS A 2 -25.76 4.65 -13.06
N LYS A 3 -25.39 4.87 -14.32
CA LYS A 3 -24.10 4.44 -14.88
C LYS A 3 -22.96 5.21 -14.19
N PRO A 4 -21.94 4.55 -13.63
CA PRO A 4 -20.80 5.25 -13.02
C PRO A 4 -20.11 6.19 -13.99
N THR A 5 -19.53 7.27 -13.47
CA THR A 5 -18.85 8.29 -14.26
C THR A 5 -17.36 8.31 -13.95
N VAL A 6 -16.53 8.39 -15.00
CA VAL A 6 -15.10 8.65 -14.92
C VAL A 6 -14.78 9.86 -15.79
N ILE A 7 -14.07 10.84 -15.24
CA ILE A 7 -13.71 12.08 -15.94
C ILE A 7 -12.19 12.14 -16.08
N LEU A 8 -11.70 12.34 -17.29
CA LEU A 8 -10.29 12.49 -17.61
C LEU A 8 -10.00 13.95 -17.97
N ARG A 9 -9.23 14.65 -17.14
CA ARG A 9 -8.87 16.05 -17.37
C ARG A 9 -7.38 16.22 -17.60
N HIS A 10 -7.00 17.06 -18.55
CA HIS A 10 -5.61 17.46 -18.70
C HIS A 10 -5.15 18.37 -17.57
N CYS A 11 -3.97 18.10 -17.01
CA CYS A 11 -3.33 18.93 -16.00
C CYS A 11 -1.81 18.80 -16.13
N ALA A 12 -1.15 19.84 -16.63
CA ALA A 12 0.27 19.79 -16.97
C ALA A 12 1.22 20.01 -15.77
N ASP A 13 0.70 20.54 -14.67
CA ASP A 13 1.49 21.02 -13.55
C ASP A 13 0.74 20.87 -12.22
N TYR A 14 1.50 20.92 -11.13
CA TYR A 14 0.99 20.87 -9.75
C TYR A 14 0.54 22.26 -9.27
N ASP A 15 -0.30 22.94 -10.05
CA ASP A 15 -0.93 24.21 -9.65
C ASP A 15 -2.25 23.96 -8.90
N ALA A 16 -2.30 24.36 -7.63
CA ALA A 16 -3.44 24.06 -6.76
C ALA A 16 -4.75 24.73 -7.22
N GLU A 17 -4.70 25.92 -7.82
CA GLU A 17 -5.89 26.63 -8.32
C GLU A 17 -6.45 25.98 -9.59
N ARG A 18 -5.58 25.55 -10.50
CA ARG A 18 -5.95 24.72 -11.66
C ARG A 18 -6.60 23.41 -11.20
N ILE A 19 -5.99 22.72 -10.25
CA ILE A 19 -6.51 21.46 -9.72
C ILE A 19 -7.86 21.70 -9.02
N GLU A 20 -8.00 22.77 -8.25
CA GLU A 20 -9.28 23.17 -7.64
C GLU A 20 -10.40 23.33 -8.68
N ARG A 21 -10.13 24.03 -9.79
CA ARG A 21 -11.12 24.20 -10.87
C ARG A 21 -11.48 22.86 -11.50
N ILE A 22 -10.49 22.05 -11.86
CA ILE A 22 -10.68 20.73 -12.46
C ILE A 22 -11.53 19.83 -11.55
N VAL A 23 -11.17 19.74 -10.27
CA VAL A 23 -11.88 18.92 -9.28
C VAL A 23 -13.29 19.47 -9.04
N GLY A 24 -13.42 20.79 -8.98
CA GLY A 24 -14.70 21.45 -8.83
C GLY A 24 -15.69 21.14 -9.96
N GLU A 25 -15.24 21.25 -11.21
CA GLU A 25 -16.04 20.85 -12.38
C GLU A 25 -16.41 19.38 -12.34
N GLY A 26 -15.50 18.50 -11.89
CA GLY A 26 -15.76 17.08 -11.74
C GLY A 26 -16.87 16.79 -10.72
N LEU A 27 -16.82 17.45 -9.56
CA LEU A 27 -17.87 17.37 -8.54
C LEU A 27 -19.22 17.87 -9.08
N ASP A 28 -19.23 18.99 -9.80
CA ASP A 28 -20.46 19.56 -10.38
C ASP A 28 -21.05 18.67 -11.49
N THR A 29 -20.20 18.13 -12.36
CA THR A 29 -20.60 17.20 -13.44
C THR A 29 -21.24 15.94 -12.87
N MET A 30 -20.73 15.42 -11.75
CA MET A 30 -21.31 14.24 -11.10
C MET A 30 -22.49 14.56 -10.17
N GLY A 31 -22.78 15.84 -9.93
CA GLY A 31 -23.83 16.30 -9.03
C GLY A 31 -23.50 16.05 -7.56
N LEU A 32 -22.22 15.99 -7.20
CA LEU A 32 -21.75 15.66 -5.86
C LEU A 32 -21.62 16.93 -5.00
N ARG A 33 -22.13 16.85 -3.78
CA ARG A 33 -22.01 17.89 -2.74
C ARG A 33 -21.49 17.26 -1.47
N PRO A 34 -20.27 17.63 -1.00
CA PRO A 34 -19.74 17.11 0.26
C PRO A 34 -20.64 17.45 1.45
N PHE A 35 -20.74 16.54 2.42
CA PHE A 35 -21.62 16.69 3.57
C PHE A 35 -21.09 15.93 4.80
N GLY A 36 -21.62 16.27 5.97
CA GLY A 36 -21.29 15.59 7.22
C GLY A 36 -19.79 15.59 7.52
N ARG A 37 -19.27 14.48 8.03
CA ARG A 37 -17.82 14.26 8.17
C ARG A 37 -17.23 13.88 6.82
N THR A 38 -16.56 14.84 6.18
CA THR A 38 -15.87 14.64 4.91
C THR A 38 -14.41 14.29 5.16
N LEU A 39 -13.97 13.12 4.68
CA LEU A 39 -12.60 12.64 4.86
C LEU A 39 -11.93 12.43 3.50
N VAL A 40 -10.80 13.10 3.28
CA VAL A 40 -9.91 12.92 2.14
C VAL A 40 -8.78 11.96 2.51
N LYS A 41 -8.67 10.84 1.80
CA LYS A 41 -7.61 9.86 1.98
C LYS A 41 -6.61 9.93 0.81
N PRO A 42 -5.43 10.54 0.98
CA PRO A 42 -4.37 10.55 -0.04
C PRO A 42 -3.71 9.18 -0.17
N ASN A 43 -2.62 9.06 -0.94
CA ASN A 43 -1.65 7.96 -0.80
C ASN A 43 -0.31 8.54 -0.33
N VAL A 44 0.15 8.21 0.88
CA VAL A 44 1.44 8.74 1.42
C VAL A 44 2.23 7.60 2.05
N VAL A 45 2.66 6.63 1.25
CA VAL A 45 3.35 5.43 1.76
C VAL A 45 4.76 5.76 2.24
N ALA A 46 5.50 6.58 1.50
CA ALA A 46 6.81 7.12 1.83
C ALA A 46 6.96 8.50 1.18
N SER A 47 7.92 9.30 1.64
CA SER A 47 8.12 10.68 1.17
C SER A 47 9.53 11.18 1.42
N GLY A 48 9.83 12.37 0.93
CA GLY A 48 11.12 13.04 1.11
C GLY A 48 12.04 12.82 -0.10
N PRO A 49 13.29 13.30 -0.02
CA PRO A 49 14.19 13.33 -1.18
C PRO A 49 14.45 11.97 -1.84
N LEU A 50 14.42 10.88 -1.06
CA LEU A 50 14.62 9.51 -1.56
C LEU A 50 13.35 8.92 -2.20
N PHE A 51 12.17 9.45 -1.87
CA PHE A 51 10.88 8.92 -2.30
C PHE A 51 9.96 10.01 -2.90
N PRO A 52 10.44 10.80 -3.89
CA PRO A 52 9.74 12.01 -4.37
C PRO A 52 8.43 11.72 -5.11
N HIS A 53 8.21 10.47 -5.52
CA HIS A 53 7.08 10.04 -6.34
C HIS A 53 6.22 8.95 -5.67
N ALA A 54 6.50 8.61 -4.42
CA ALA A 54 5.81 7.55 -3.67
C ALA A 54 4.52 8.03 -2.97
N TYR A 55 4.06 9.25 -3.25
CA TYR A 55 2.92 9.86 -2.59
C TYR A 55 2.14 10.78 -3.53
N THR A 56 0.87 10.98 -3.22
CA THR A 56 0.00 12.01 -3.79
C THR A 56 0.55 13.38 -3.40
N ARG A 57 0.80 14.25 -4.36
CA ARG A 57 1.42 15.55 -4.09
C ARG A 57 0.54 16.46 -3.21
N PRO A 58 1.12 17.21 -2.24
CA PRO A 58 0.32 18.08 -1.38
C PRO A 58 -0.43 19.15 -2.17
N GLU A 59 0.14 19.66 -3.27
CA GLU A 59 -0.51 20.64 -4.14
C GLU A 59 -1.79 20.09 -4.78
N PHE A 60 -1.79 18.80 -5.10
CA PHE A 60 -2.97 18.11 -5.62
C PHE A 60 -4.06 18.00 -4.55
N VAL A 61 -3.69 17.55 -3.35
CA VAL A 61 -4.64 17.46 -2.22
C VAL A 61 -5.16 18.84 -1.82
N GLU A 62 -4.34 19.89 -1.90
CA GLU A 62 -4.74 21.27 -1.67
C GLU A 62 -5.87 21.69 -2.63
N GLY A 63 -5.70 21.46 -3.93
CA GLY A 63 -6.74 21.74 -4.92
C GLY A 63 -8.03 20.97 -4.67
N VAL A 64 -7.91 19.67 -4.30
CA VAL A 64 -9.07 18.85 -3.93
C VAL A 64 -9.80 19.43 -2.71
N LEU A 65 -9.07 19.77 -1.64
CA LEU A 65 -9.66 20.32 -0.41
C LEU A 65 -10.37 21.64 -0.67
N ARG A 66 -9.79 22.55 -1.44
CA ARG A 66 -10.41 23.82 -1.80
C ARG A 66 -11.71 23.62 -2.61
N ALA A 67 -11.70 22.69 -3.57
CA ALA A 67 -12.87 22.35 -4.36
C ALA A 67 -14.02 21.74 -3.52
N LEU A 68 -13.68 20.91 -2.54
CA LEU A 68 -14.65 20.33 -1.59
C LEU A 68 -15.25 21.42 -0.69
N LYS A 69 -14.42 22.31 -0.14
CA LYS A 69 -14.87 23.41 0.73
C LYS A 69 -15.83 24.36 0.04
N SER A 70 -15.54 24.77 -1.20
CA SER A 70 -16.40 25.69 -1.95
C SER A 70 -17.77 25.08 -2.31
N ARG A 71 -17.96 23.77 -2.15
CA ARG A 71 -19.21 23.04 -2.46
C ARG A 71 -19.87 22.38 -1.25
N GLY A 72 -19.25 22.45 -0.08
CA GLY A 72 -19.60 21.65 1.09
C GLY A 72 -20.38 22.39 2.15
N GLU A 73 -21.49 23.04 1.79
CA GLU A 73 -22.33 23.84 2.72
C GLU A 73 -22.87 23.04 3.91
N ARG A 74 -22.97 21.71 3.76
CA ARG A 74 -23.50 20.78 4.77
C ARG A 74 -22.42 19.96 5.47
N MET A 75 -21.14 20.31 5.32
CA MET A 75 -20.05 19.64 6.03
C MET A 75 -20.02 20.07 7.49
N THR A 76 -19.92 19.09 8.39
CA THR A 76 -19.64 19.33 9.83
C THR A 76 -18.16 19.25 10.13
N GLU A 77 -17.39 18.59 9.26
CA GLU A 77 -15.94 18.43 9.35
C GLU A 77 -15.35 18.21 7.96
N ILE A 78 -14.16 18.77 7.71
CA ILE A 78 -13.30 18.38 6.60
C ILE A 78 -11.94 17.95 7.16
N ALA A 79 -11.46 16.78 6.71
CA ALA A 79 -10.23 16.19 7.21
C ALA A 79 -9.43 15.49 6.12
N VAL A 80 -8.12 15.37 6.34
CA VAL A 80 -7.19 14.52 5.59
C VAL A 80 -6.69 13.41 6.52
N GLY A 81 -6.59 12.17 6.05
CA GLY A 81 -6.10 11.08 6.89
C GLY A 81 -5.44 9.92 6.12
N GLU A 82 -4.36 9.39 6.67
CA GLU A 82 -3.55 8.31 6.10
C GLU A 82 -2.79 7.53 7.18
N ARG A 83 -2.37 6.30 6.84
CA ARG A 83 -1.34 5.51 7.51
C ARG A 83 -0.22 5.20 6.51
N CYS A 84 0.97 5.77 6.71
CA CYS A 84 2.12 5.52 5.83
C CYS A 84 2.68 4.09 5.94
N GLY A 85 3.84 3.83 5.33
CA GLY A 85 4.51 2.54 5.32
C GLY A 85 4.66 1.89 6.71
N ILE A 86 4.70 0.56 6.71
CA ILE A 86 4.84 -0.23 7.94
C ILE A 86 6.06 0.26 8.72
N THR A 87 5.94 0.37 10.04
CA THR A 87 6.99 0.81 10.98
C THR A 87 7.49 2.25 10.83
N VAL A 88 6.99 3.00 9.85
CA VAL A 88 7.26 4.43 9.69
C VAL A 88 6.16 5.22 10.41
N PRO A 89 6.45 6.23 11.25
CA PRO A 89 5.42 7.09 11.81
C PRO A 89 4.77 7.94 10.71
N THR A 90 3.44 8.03 10.66
CA THR A 90 2.76 8.86 9.62
C THR A 90 3.19 10.32 9.71
N ARG A 91 3.52 10.81 10.91
CA ARG A 91 4.08 12.15 11.12
C ARG A 91 5.33 12.42 10.28
N PHE A 92 6.21 11.44 10.15
CA PHE A 92 7.44 11.57 9.38
C PHE A 92 7.15 11.68 7.89
N ALA A 93 6.24 10.84 7.38
CA ALA A 93 5.83 10.88 5.98
C ALA A 93 5.09 12.18 5.62
N TYR A 94 4.16 12.65 6.46
CA TYR A 94 3.52 13.95 6.23
C TYR A 94 4.49 15.13 6.26
N LYS A 95 5.49 15.09 7.16
CA LYS A 95 6.53 16.13 7.22
C LYS A 95 7.37 16.13 5.94
N GLY A 96 7.84 14.95 5.50
CA GLY A 96 8.64 14.83 4.28
C GLY A 96 7.85 15.15 3.01
N ALA A 97 6.53 14.98 3.02
CA ALA A 97 5.64 15.30 1.91
C ALA A 97 5.12 16.75 1.90
N GLY A 98 5.39 17.56 2.93
CA GLY A 98 4.91 18.95 3.01
C GLY A 98 3.41 19.10 3.34
N TYR A 99 2.82 18.11 4.01
CA TYR A 99 1.38 18.08 4.30
C TYR A 99 0.97 19.02 5.42
N TYR A 100 1.86 19.31 6.38
CA TYR A 100 1.54 20.26 7.46
C TYR A 100 1.38 21.67 6.89
N GLU A 101 2.32 22.09 6.04
CA GLU A 101 2.31 23.38 5.37
C GLU A 101 1.10 23.52 4.44
N MET A 102 0.72 22.43 3.75
CA MET A 102 -0.49 22.40 2.93
C MET A 102 -1.76 22.58 3.76
N ILE A 103 -1.89 21.88 4.89
CA ILE A 103 -3.04 22.01 5.78
C ILE A 103 -3.14 23.42 6.35
N ASP A 104 -2.01 24.04 6.71
CA ASP A 104 -1.97 25.42 7.20
C ASP A 104 -2.45 26.41 6.12
N ARG A 105 -2.02 26.26 4.85
CA ARG A 105 -2.49 27.08 3.73
C ARG A 105 -3.98 26.94 3.46
N VAL A 106 -4.50 25.72 3.51
CA VAL A 106 -5.93 25.44 3.29
C VAL A 106 -6.79 25.97 4.46
N GLY A 107 -6.24 25.95 5.68
CA GLY A 107 -6.91 26.34 6.92
C GLY A 107 -8.06 25.39 7.29
N GLY A 108 -8.58 25.46 8.53
CA GLY A 108 -9.85 24.81 8.94
C GLY A 108 -10.02 23.33 8.57
N THR A 109 -8.92 22.57 8.42
CA THR A 109 -8.92 21.17 7.97
C THR A 109 -8.18 20.34 9.00
N LYS A 110 -8.78 19.23 9.43
CA LYS A 110 -8.11 18.32 10.37
C LYS A 110 -7.11 17.42 9.63
N LEU A 111 -5.97 17.14 10.25
CA LEU A 111 -5.00 16.17 9.75
C LEU A 111 -4.93 14.98 10.71
N TYR A 112 -5.52 13.86 10.30
CA TYR A 112 -5.49 12.61 11.04
C TYR A 112 -4.25 11.80 10.69
N HIS A 113 -3.58 11.31 11.73
CA HIS A 113 -2.53 10.29 11.66
C HIS A 113 -3.18 8.97 12.05
N PHE A 114 -3.51 8.10 11.10
CA PHE A 114 -4.31 6.91 11.40
C PHE A 114 -3.64 5.93 12.37
N ASP A 115 -2.30 5.93 12.46
CA ASP A 115 -1.52 5.24 13.50
C ASP A 115 -1.69 5.80 14.92
N GLU A 116 -2.28 6.98 15.06
CA GLU A 116 -2.56 7.63 16.35
C GLU A 116 -4.05 7.68 16.67
N GLU A 117 -4.92 7.23 15.77
CA GLU A 117 -6.36 7.21 15.96
C GLU A 117 -6.89 5.88 16.50
N PRO A 118 -8.01 5.87 17.25
CA PRO A 118 -8.66 4.64 17.64
C PRO A 118 -9.01 3.78 16.43
N GLN A 119 -8.61 2.52 16.46
CA GLN A 119 -8.99 1.49 15.50
C GLN A 119 -10.27 0.81 16.00
N VAL A 120 -11.33 0.92 15.22
CA VAL A 120 -12.65 0.36 15.53
C VAL A 120 -12.91 -0.88 14.69
N GLU A 121 -13.57 -1.87 15.28
CA GLU A 121 -13.93 -3.12 14.61
C GLU A 121 -15.08 -2.92 13.62
N ILE A 122 -14.91 -3.47 12.41
CA ILE A 122 -15.91 -3.50 11.34
C ILE A 122 -16.18 -4.96 11.00
N PRO A 123 -17.35 -5.50 11.39
CA PRO A 123 -17.73 -6.85 10.99
C PRO A 123 -17.97 -6.91 9.48
N LEU A 124 -17.61 -8.04 8.88
CA LEU A 124 -17.91 -8.37 7.50
C LEU A 124 -18.97 -9.47 7.45
N PHE A 125 -20.02 -9.28 6.66
CA PHE A 125 -21.15 -10.21 6.62
C PHE A 125 -21.22 -11.07 5.35
N HIS A 126 -20.36 -10.82 4.37
CA HIS A 126 -20.34 -11.60 3.13
C HIS A 126 -19.72 -13.00 3.35
N PRO A 127 -20.16 -14.03 2.61
CA PRO A 127 -19.72 -15.41 2.84
C PRO A 127 -18.27 -15.67 2.42
N GLN A 128 -17.74 -14.93 1.43
CA GLN A 128 -16.36 -15.09 0.92
C GLN A 128 -15.32 -14.24 1.66
N ARG A 129 -15.61 -13.80 2.88
CA ARG A 129 -14.70 -12.94 3.67
C ARG A 129 -13.49 -13.73 4.13
N LEU A 130 -12.32 -13.12 4.05
CA LEU A 130 -11.09 -13.64 4.66
C LEU A 130 -11.21 -13.67 6.18
N ARG A 131 -11.94 -12.71 6.75
CA ARG A 131 -12.14 -12.55 8.20
C ARG A 131 -13.51 -12.05 8.56
N ASP A 132 -13.94 -12.40 9.76
CA ASP A 132 -15.20 -11.91 10.34
C ASP A 132 -15.20 -10.41 10.62
N SER A 133 -14.02 -9.81 10.83
CA SER A 133 -13.92 -8.36 11.01
C SER A 133 -12.55 -7.79 10.65
N PHE A 134 -12.54 -6.49 10.40
CA PHE A 134 -11.33 -5.68 10.23
C PHE A 134 -11.34 -4.50 11.20
N PHE A 135 -10.15 -4.12 11.67
CA PHE A 135 -9.96 -2.87 12.40
C PHE A 135 -9.58 -1.75 11.44
N THR A 136 -10.22 -0.59 11.58
CA THR A 136 -10.00 0.61 10.77
C THR A 136 -9.98 1.86 11.66
N PRO A 137 -9.30 2.95 11.29
CA PRO A 137 -9.36 4.21 12.01
C PRO A 137 -10.79 4.72 12.13
N GLU A 138 -11.17 5.20 13.31
CA GLU A 138 -12.49 5.79 13.58
C GLU A 138 -12.88 6.87 12.56
N PRO A 139 -11.99 7.78 12.12
CA PRO A 139 -12.36 8.79 11.13
C PRO A 139 -12.82 8.18 9.79
N VAL A 140 -12.27 7.03 9.41
CA VAL A 140 -12.68 6.29 8.20
C VAL A 140 -14.05 5.65 8.41
N ALA A 141 -14.27 4.99 9.55
CA ALA A 141 -15.55 4.33 9.86
C ALA A 141 -16.72 5.32 9.94
N ARG A 142 -16.45 6.53 10.43
CA ARG A 142 -17.45 7.59 10.63
C ARG A 142 -17.56 8.59 9.47
N ALA A 143 -16.84 8.38 8.37
CA ALA A 143 -16.94 9.26 7.22
C ALA A 143 -18.34 9.20 6.61
N ASP A 144 -18.94 10.37 6.40
CA ASP A 144 -20.21 10.51 5.67
C ASP A 144 -19.97 10.70 4.17
N PHE A 145 -18.92 11.45 3.86
CA PHE A 145 -18.44 11.66 2.50
C PHE A 145 -16.95 11.32 2.44
N PHE A 146 -16.64 10.16 1.87
CA PHE A 146 -15.27 9.67 1.73
C PHE A 146 -14.73 10.01 0.34
N VAL A 147 -13.57 10.68 0.31
CA VAL A 147 -12.86 11.05 -0.91
C VAL A 147 -11.55 10.29 -0.96
N ASN A 148 -11.34 9.49 -2.00
CA ASN A 148 -10.10 8.76 -2.19
C ASN A 148 -9.19 9.49 -3.19
N CYS A 149 -7.97 9.82 -2.77
CA CYS A 149 -6.98 10.57 -3.57
C CYS A 149 -5.70 9.78 -3.78
N PRO A 150 -5.74 8.64 -4.49
CA PRO A 150 -4.56 7.82 -4.68
C PRO A 150 -3.53 8.47 -5.61
N LYS A 151 -2.34 7.90 -5.62
CA LYS A 151 -1.31 8.17 -6.63
C LYS A 151 -1.49 7.19 -7.80
N PHE A 152 -1.46 7.67 -9.04
CA PHE A 152 -1.48 6.80 -10.21
C PHE A 152 -0.13 6.08 -10.32
N LYS A 153 -0.04 4.83 -9.85
CA LYS A 153 1.22 4.08 -9.91
C LYS A 153 1.03 2.58 -10.03
N ALA A 154 2.02 1.94 -10.65
CA ALA A 154 2.19 0.50 -10.66
C ALA A 154 2.39 -0.05 -9.24
N HIS A 155 2.27 -1.36 -9.09
CA HIS A 155 2.52 -2.06 -7.84
C HIS A 155 3.15 -3.43 -8.08
N PRO A 156 4.26 -3.79 -7.42
CA PRO A 156 4.92 -5.09 -7.62
C PRO A 156 4.15 -6.31 -7.07
N TRP A 157 3.01 -6.11 -6.40
CA TRP A 157 2.27 -7.17 -5.71
C TRP A 157 0.87 -7.40 -6.27
N THR A 158 0.29 -6.36 -6.86
CA THR A 158 -1.12 -6.32 -7.29
C THR A 158 -1.27 -5.68 -8.66
N THR A 159 -0.18 -5.60 -9.43
CA THR A 159 -0.08 -4.94 -10.75
C THR A 159 -0.16 -3.41 -10.67
N VAL A 160 -1.19 -2.89 -10.01
CA VAL A 160 -1.50 -1.46 -9.90
C VAL A 160 -1.86 -1.06 -8.46
N THR A 161 -1.75 0.24 -8.16
CA THR A 161 -2.24 0.85 -6.91
C THR A 161 -3.66 1.40 -7.09
N PHE A 162 -3.82 2.48 -7.84
CA PHE A 162 -5.10 3.17 -8.08
C PHE A 162 -5.98 3.32 -6.82
N SER A 163 -7.31 3.31 -6.97
CA SER A 163 -8.26 3.60 -5.89
C SER A 163 -8.32 2.46 -4.88
N MET A 164 -8.55 1.23 -5.35
CA MET A 164 -8.86 0.11 -4.46
C MET A 164 -7.67 -0.31 -3.60
N LYS A 165 -6.45 -0.36 -4.15
CA LYS A 165 -5.26 -0.75 -3.36
C LYS A 165 -4.90 0.31 -2.31
N ASN A 166 -5.28 1.58 -2.53
CA ASN A 166 -5.02 2.65 -1.57
C ASN A 166 -5.68 2.37 -0.20
N TYR A 167 -6.72 1.53 -0.16
CA TYR A 167 -7.38 1.09 1.07
C TYR A 167 -6.47 0.33 2.02
N ILE A 168 -5.35 -0.25 1.57
CA ILE A 168 -4.35 -0.83 2.48
C ILE A 168 -3.87 0.21 3.52
N GLY A 169 -3.90 1.49 3.15
CA GLY A 169 -3.64 2.63 4.02
C GLY A 169 -4.66 2.88 5.13
N ILE A 170 -5.78 2.17 5.19
CA ILE A 170 -6.75 2.26 6.31
C ILE A 170 -6.49 1.18 7.38
N GLN A 171 -5.46 0.36 7.20
CA GLN A 171 -5.07 -0.64 8.19
C GLN A 171 -3.85 -0.17 8.97
N ASP A 172 -3.86 -0.40 10.29
CA ASP A 172 -2.64 -0.30 11.11
C ASP A 172 -1.63 -1.41 10.77
N ASP A 173 -0.40 -1.30 11.25
CA ASP A 173 0.70 -2.18 10.82
C ASP A 173 0.43 -3.65 11.10
N ARG A 174 -0.18 -3.95 12.25
CA ARG A 174 -0.40 -5.33 12.67
C ARG A 174 -1.46 -6.02 11.82
N HIS A 175 -2.56 -5.32 11.48
CA HIS A 175 -3.58 -5.87 10.61
C HIS A 175 -3.15 -5.82 9.15
N ARG A 176 -2.36 -4.82 8.75
CA ARG A 176 -1.82 -4.68 7.40
C ARG A 176 -0.98 -5.88 6.99
N LEU A 177 -0.19 -6.46 7.90
CA LEU A 177 0.67 -7.62 7.62
C LEU A 177 -0.08 -8.97 7.58
N ILE A 178 -1.27 -9.07 8.19
CA ILE A 178 -2.07 -10.29 8.10
C ILE A 178 -2.67 -10.40 6.69
N ASP A 179 -2.55 -11.56 6.05
CA ASP A 179 -2.89 -11.79 4.63
C ASP A 179 -2.16 -10.88 3.64
N HIS A 180 -1.03 -10.31 4.07
CA HIS A 180 -0.11 -9.62 3.16
C HIS A 180 0.85 -10.63 2.53
N ASP A 181 0.27 -11.59 1.84
CA ASP A 181 0.93 -12.74 1.22
C ASP A 181 0.18 -13.09 -0.07
N HIS A 182 0.00 -14.37 -0.37
CA HIS A 182 -0.76 -14.82 -1.54
C HIS A 182 -2.25 -14.42 -1.45
N ALA A 183 -2.77 -14.06 -0.28
CA ALA A 183 -4.14 -13.58 -0.09
C ALA A 183 -4.30 -12.04 -0.21
N LEU A 184 -3.25 -11.30 -0.59
CA LEU A 184 -3.29 -9.82 -0.61
C LEU A 184 -4.41 -9.25 -1.51
N ASN A 185 -4.65 -9.83 -2.68
CA ASN A 185 -5.72 -9.35 -3.57
C ASN A 185 -7.12 -9.57 -2.95
N SER A 186 -7.35 -10.74 -2.35
CA SER A 186 -8.58 -11.04 -1.59
C SER A 186 -8.80 -10.05 -0.45
N LYS A 187 -7.72 -9.68 0.24
CA LYS A 187 -7.75 -8.67 1.30
C LYS A 187 -8.14 -7.30 0.77
N VAL A 188 -7.56 -6.87 -0.36
CA VAL A 188 -7.92 -5.60 -0.99
C VAL A 188 -9.40 -5.60 -1.39
N ALA A 189 -9.92 -6.72 -1.89
CA ALA A 189 -11.34 -6.87 -2.20
C ALA A 189 -12.24 -6.83 -0.95
N ASP A 190 -11.81 -7.40 0.18
CA ASP A 190 -12.54 -7.33 1.46
C ASP A 190 -12.57 -5.93 2.08
N LEU A 191 -11.49 -5.15 1.93
CA LEU A 191 -11.43 -3.77 2.45
C LEU A 191 -12.52 -2.86 1.85
N GLN A 192 -13.08 -3.23 0.70
CA GLN A 192 -14.19 -2.50 0.06
C GLN A 192 -15.49 -2.56 0.89
N TYR A 193 -15.64 -3.54 1.77
CA TYR A 193 -16.79 -3.64 2.68
C TYR A 193 -16.71 -2.69 3.89
N ILE A 194 -15.61 -1.93 4.05
CA ILE A 194 -15.43 -0.98 5.16
C ILE A 194 -16.04 0.39 4.83
N THR A 195 -15.72 0.96 3.67
CA THR A 195 -16.19 2.28 3.25
C THR A 195 -16.13 2.36 1.72
N GLN A 196 -16.96 3.19 1.09
CA GLN A 196 -16.95 3.41 -0.35
C GLN A 196 -16.73 4.90 -0.63
N PRO A 197 -15.90 5.27 -1.61
CA PRO A 197 -15.69 6.66 -1.94
C PRO A 197 -16.93 7.19 -2.65
N GLN A 198 -17.42 8.35 -2.23
CA GLN A 198 -18.41 9.11 -3.00
C GLN A 198 -17.73 9.87 -4.14
N PHE A 199 -16.43 10.15 -4.00
CA PHE A 199 -15.63 10.81 -5.01
C PHE A 199 -14.19 10.29 -4.97
N ILE A 200 -13.62 10.10 -6.15
CA ILE A 200 -12.23 9.70 -6.36
C ILE A 200 -11.58 10.79 -7.19
N ALA A 201 -10.37 11.22 -6.81
CA ALA A 201 -9.54 12.13 -7.59
C ALA A 201 -8.10 11.67 -7.51
N THR A 202 -7.56 11.11 -8.59
CA THR A 202 -6.23 10.51 -8.62
C THR A 202 -5.19 11.49 -9.15
N ASP A 203 -4.07 11.59 -8.43
CA ASP A 203 -2.87 12.29 -8.89
C ASP A 203 -2.20 11.45 -9.98
N ALA A 204 -2.51 11.79 -11.23
CA ALA A 204 -1.93 11.22 -12.44
C ALA A 204 -1.17 12.28 -13.26
N ILE A 205 -0.72 13.38 -12.64
CA ILE A 205 0.07 14.40 -13.35
C ILE A 205 1.44 13.79 -13.67
N ILE A 206 2.13 13.38 -12.60
CA ILE A 206 3.28 12.47 -12.66
C ILE A 206 2.85 11.14 -12.04
N ALA A 207 2.67 10.11 -12.86
CA ALA A 207 2.47 8.74 -12.45
C ALA A 207 3.78 8.07 -12.01
N GLY A 208 3.68 6.84 -11.50
CA GLY A 208 4.83 6.04 -11.05
C GLY A 208 4.86 4.63 -11.65
N GLU A 209 5.95 4.27 -12.32
CA GLU A 209 6.14 2.96 -12.95
C GLU A 209 6.95 1.99 -12.09
N GLY A 210 6.75 0.70 -12.36
CA GLY A 210 7.55 -0.40 -11.81
C GLY A 210 7.34 -0.65 -10.31
N ARG A 211 7.84 0.23 -9.45
CA ARG A 211 7.90 0.02 -8.00
C ARG A 211 6.90 0.88 -7.24
N MET A 212 6.56 0.49 -6.02
CA MET A 212 5.60 1.21 -5.19
C MET A 212 6.24 2.28 -4.29
N LEU A 213 7.47 2.09 -3.79
CA LEU A 213 8.19 3.06 -2.96
C LEU A 213 9.19 3.90 -3.75
N THR A 214 9.82 3.30 -4.76
CA THR A 214 10.80 3.95 -5.64
C THR A 214 10.31 3.97 -7.10
N PRO A 215 9.06 4.40 -7.38
CA PRO A 215 8.58 4.41 -8.75
C PRO A 215 9.43 5.32 -9.63
N ARG A 216 9.65 4.91 -10.88
CA ARG A 216 10.17 5.82 -11.89
C ARG A 216 9.06 6.79 -12.30
N PRO A 217 9.32 8.11 -12.36
CA PRO A 217 8.30 9.08 -12.71
C PRO A 217 7.90 8.94 -14.18
N TYR A 218 6.60 8.95 -14.45
CA TYR A 218 6.04 8.92 -15.80
C TYR A 218 5.00 10.03 -15.96
N ARG A 219 5.16 10.91 -16.95
CA ARG A 219 4.23 12.04 -17.13
C ARG A 219 3.01 11.60 -17.93
N LEU A 220 1.84 11.65 -17.28
CA LEU A 220 0.55 11.49 -17.97
C LEU A 220 -0.16 12.84 -18.16
N ASP A 221 0.18 13.83 -17.31
CA ASP A 221 -0.46 15.15 -17.30
C ASP A 221 -1.99 15.05 -17.21
N LEU A 222 -2.47 14.18 -16.31
CA LEU A 222 -3.88 13.87 -16.08
C LEU A 222 -4.32 14.10 -14.64
N VAL A 223 -5.58 14.51 -14.48
CA VAL A 223 -6.37 14.28 -13.27
C VAL A 223 -7.54 13.39 -13.65
N CYS A 224 -7.58 12.20 -13.05
CA CYS A 224 -8.67 11.25 -13.26
C CYS A 224 -9.61 11.33 -12.07
N MET A 225 -10.91 11.50 -12.32
CA MET A 225 -11.95 11.56 -11.28
C MET A 225 -13.04 10.53 -11.51
N GLY A 226 -13.73 10.10 -10.45
CA GLY A 226 -14.91 9.23 -10.61
C GLY A 226 -15.74 9.03 -9.35
N ASP A 227 -16.90 8.38 -9.50
CA ASP A 227 -17.88 8.13 -8.43
C ASP A 227 -18.05 6.64 -8.06
N ASN A 228 -17.28 5.75 -8.68
CA ASN A 228 -17.25 4.32 -8.37
C ASN A 228 -15.84 3.75 -8.56
N GLN A 229 -15.31 3.12 -7.52
CA GLN A 229 -13.92 2.65 -7.50
C GLN A 229 -13.59 1.52 -8.49
N VAL A 230 -14.53 0.60 -8.76
CA VAL A 230 -14.28 -0.51 -9.70
C VAL A 230 -14.28 0.03 -11.13
N ALA A 231 -15.27 0.84 -11.47
CA ALA A 231 -15.31 1.52 -12.77
C ALA A 231 -14.10 2.44 -12.97
N PHE A 232 -13.71 3.17 -11.92
CA PHE A 232 -12.56 4.06 -11.94
C PHE A 232 -11.25 3.30 -12.20
N ASP A 233 -10.98 2.25 -11.43
CA ASP A 233 -9.78 1.44 -11.59
C ASP A 233 -9.78 0.70 -12.93
N ALA A 234 -10.95 0.29 -13.44
CA ALA A 234 -11.09 -0.30 -14.77
C ALA A 234 -10.68 0.66 -15.89
N VAL A 235 -11.14 1.91 -15.84
CA VAL A 235 -10.70 2.94 -16.80
C VAL A 235 -9.21 3.21 -16.67
N CYS A 236 -8.67 3.27 -15.44
CA CYS A 236 -7.23 3.45 -15.22
C CYS A 236 -6.39 2.29 -15.78
N CYS A 237 -6.86 1.04 -15.64
CA CYS A 237 -6.25 -0.13 -16.28
C CYS A 237 -6.25 0.02 -17.81
N HIS A 238 -7.37 0.41 -18.40
CA HIS A 238 -7.45 0.63 -19.84
C HIS A 238 -6.55 1.75 -20.34
N ILE A 239 -6.31 2.81 -19.56
CA ILE A 239 -5.34 3.87 -19.88
C ILE A 239 -3.95 3.26 -20.11
N ILE A 240 -3.49 2.38 -19.23
CA ILE A 240 -2.16 1.73 -19.33
C ILE A 240 -2.16 0.41 -20.09
N GLY A 241 -3.25 0.08 -20.81
CA GLY A 241 -3.33 -1.13 -21.62
C GLY A 241 -3.42 -2.45 -20.84
N VAL A 242 -3.80 -2.41 -19.56
CA VAL A 242 -4.02 -3.60 -18.71
C VAL A 242 -5.49 -4.01 -18.77
N ASP A 243 -5.75 -5.33 -18.86
CA ASP A 243 -7.10 -5.86 -18.67
C ASP A 243 -7.50 -5.76 -17.19
N PRO A 244 -8.58 -5.02 -16.84
CA PRO A 244 -9.01 -4.93 -15.45
C PRO A 244 -9.38 -6.28 -14.82
N LEU A 245 -9.80 -7.27 -15.62
CA LEU A 245 -10.10 -8.61 -15.11
C LEU A 245 -8.85 -9.45 -14.80
N SER A 246 -7.69 -9.09 -15.35
CA SER A 246 -6.41 -9.73 -14.98
C SER A 246 -5.84 -9.19 -13.66
N VAL A 247 -6.45 -8.15 -13.09
CA VAL A 247 -6.09 -7.60 -11.78
C VAL A 247 -7.05 -8.17 -10.74
N ASP A 248 -6.58 -9.16 -9.97
CA ASP A 248 -7.45 -10.00 -9.14
C ASP A 248 -8.36 -9.24 -8.19
N HIS A 249 -7.86 -8.22 -7.49
CA HIS A 249 -8.71 -7.47 -6.56
C HIS A 249 -9.81 -6.67 -7.27
N ILE A 250 -9.56 -6.15 -8.49
CA ILE A 250 -10.56 -5.47 -9.32
C ILE A 250 -11.61 -6.49 -9.78
N ARG A 251 -11.18 -7.62 -10.33
CA ARG A 251 -12.06 -8.72 -10.74
C ARG A 251 -12.94 -9.19 -9.58
N MET A 252 -12.35 -9.48 -8.42
CA MET A 252 -13.07 -9.94 -7.24
C MET A 252 -14.11 -8.91 -6.77
N ALA A 253 -13.77 -7.62 -6.73
CA ALA A 253 -14.75 -6.59 -6.34
C ALA A 253 -15.86 -6.41 -7.37
N HIS A 254 -15.55 -6.55 -8.66
CA HIS A 254 -16.55 -6.58 -9.73
C HIS A 254 -17.54 -7.75 -9.54
N GLU A 255 -17.03 -8.97 -9.36
CA GLU A 255 -17.81 -10.19 -9.10
C GLU A 255 -18.68 -10.05 -7.83
N ARG A 256 -18.21 -9.29 -6.83
CA ARG A 256 -18.92 -8.99 -5.59
C ARG A 256 -19.92 -7.82 -5.71
N GLY A 257 -20.10 -7.25 -6.89
CA GLY A 257 -21.11 -6.22 -7.16
C GLY A 257 -20.74 -4.80 -6.67
N PHE A 258 -19.45 -4.47 -6.57
CA PHE A 258 -19.02 -3.10 -6.23
C PHE A 258 -19.03 -2.13 -7.41
N GLY A 259 -19.05 -2.64 -8.65
CA GLY A 259 -19.17 -1.81 -9.85
C GLY A 259 -18.82 -2.57 -11.13
N PRO A 260 -19.06 -1.97 -12.31
CA PRO A 260 -18.75 -2.59 -13.60
C PRO A 260 -17.28 -2.43 -13.98
N VAL A 261 -16.75 -3.36 -14.78
CA VAL A 261 -15.45 -3.23 -15.46
C VAL A 261 -15.58 -2.96 -16.96
N ASP A 262 -16.74 -3.27 -17.54
CA ASP A 262 -17.02 -3.05 -18.96
C ASP A 262 -17.19 -1.54 -19.26
N LEU A 263 -16.39 -1.04 -20.20
CA LEU A 263 -16.41 0.36 -20.65
C LEU A 263 -17.78 0.79 -21.17
N ALA A 264 -18.56 -0.11 -21.79
CA ALA A 264 -19.93 0.21 -22.24
C ALA A 264 -20.86 0.51 -21.06
N SER A 265 -20.51 0.04 -19.87
CA SER A 265 -21.19 0.28 -18.60
C SER A 265 -20.56 1.41 -17.76
N ILE A 266 -19.59 2.15 -18.31
CA ILE A 266 -18.96 3.32 -17.67
C ILE A 266 -19.12 4.59 -18.54
N THR A 267 -19.49 5.71 -17.92
CA THR A 267 -19.64 7.01 -18.61
C THR A 267 -18.29 7.72 -18.54
N ILE A 268 -17.59 7.82 -19.66
CA ILE A 268 -16.27 8.47 -19.72
C ILE A 268 -16.42 9.85 -20.33
N LEU A 269 -16.04 10.87 -19.58
CA LEU A 269 -16.12 12.29 -19.96
C LEU A 269 -14.75 12.95 -19.78
N GLY A 270 -14.61 14.19 -20.23
CA GLY A 270 -13.36 14.94 -20.05
C GLY A 270 -12.99 15.81 -21.24
N ASP A 271 -11.86 16.51 -21.12
CA ASP A 271 -11.19 17.18 -22.24
C ASP A 271 -10.08 16.30 -22.84
N VAL A 272 -9.81 15.14 -22.22
CA VAL A 272 -8.95 14.08 -22.77
C VAL A 272 -9.81 12.83 -22.96
N SER A 273 -9.83 12.30 -24.18
CA SER A 273 -10.47 11.03 -24.48
C SER A 273 -9.69 9.85 -23.91
N LEU A 274 -10.34 8.69 -23.74
CA LEU A 274 -9.63 7.46 -23.34
C LEU A 274 -8.55 7.07 -24.36
N ALA A 275 -8.76 7.34 -25.66
CA ALA A 275 -7.78 7.05 -26.69
C ALA A 275 -6.51 7.91 -26.53
N GLU A 276 -6.67 9.22 -26.32
CA GLU A 276 -5.54 10.13 -26.05
C GLU A 276 -4.84 9.78 -24.73
N ALA A 277 -5.59 9.42 -23.68
CA ALA A 277 -5.00 8.97 -22.42
C ALA A 277 -4.15 7.69 -22.61
N ARG A 278 -4.61 6.75 -23.46
CA ARG A 278 -3.85 5.54 -23.83
C ARG A 278 -2.60 5.86 -24.62
N GLU A 279 -2.68 6.81 -25.55
CA GLU A 279 -1.52 7.27 -26.31
C GLU A 279 -0.45 7.85 -25.37
N ARG A 280 -0.85 8.68 -24.39
CA ARG A 280 0.07 9.20 -23.37
C ARG A 280 0.72 8.10 -22.52
N ALA A 281 0.06 6.95 -22.37
CA ALA A 281 0.50 5.84 -21.54
C ALA A 281 1.10 4.65 -22.33
N GLN A 282 1.39 4.82 -23.63
CA GLN A 282 1.75 3.73 -24.55
C GLN A 282 2.95 2.86 -24.10
N HIS A 283 3.81 3.38 -23.23
CA HIS A 283 4.99 2.69 -22.72
C HIS A 283 4.99 2.54 -21.20
N PHE A 284 3.83 2.69 -20.57
CA PHE A 284 3.73 2.60 -19.13
C PHE A 284 4.08 1.19 -18.63
N GLU A 285 5.14 1.08 -17.82
CA GLU A 285 5.59 -0.20 -17.27
C GLU A 285 4.94 -0.51 -15.91
N VAL A 286 4.22 -1.64 -15.86
CA VAL A 286 3.70 -2.23 -14.62
C VAL A 286 4.82 -2.92 -13.82
N GLY A 287 4.52 -3.23 -12.56
CA GLY A 287 5.51 -3.74 -11.60
C GLY A 287 5.56 -5.24 -11.40
N LEU A 288 4.64 -6.00 -12.01
CA LEU A 288 4.44 -7.41 -11.71
C LEU A 288 5.46 -8.29 -12.47
N ILE A 289 6.63 -8.48 -11.86
CA ILE A 289 7.75 -9.27 -12.39
C ILE A 289 8.04 -10.38 -11.39
N ARG A 290 8.27 -11.61 -11.83
CA ARG A 290 8.67 -12.67 -10.89
C ARG A 290 10.03 -12.31 -10.29
N VAL A 291 10.20 -12.57 -8.99
CA VAL A 291 11.46 -12.27 -8.30
C VAL A 291 12.66 -12.95 -8.95
N GLU A 292 12.48 -14.13 -9.56
CA GLU A 292 13.53 -14.84 -10.28
C GLU A 292 14.00 -14.06 -11.51
N ASP A 293 13.06 -13.61 -12.33
CA ASP A 293 13.32 -12.82 -13.54
C ASP A 293 13.90 -11.45 -13.16
N TYR A 294 13.41 -10.84 -12.09
CA TYR A 294 13.88 -9.54 -11.60
C TYR A 294 15.38 -9.54 -11.25
N PHE A 295 15.87 -10.66 -10.74
CA PHE A 295 17.24 -10.81 -10.26
C PHE A 295 18.14 -11.60 -11.21
N GLU A 296 17.67 -11.99 -12.40
CA GLU A 296 18.38 -12.85 -13.36
C GLU A 296 19.77 -12.32 -13.74
N ASP A 297 19.95 -11.00 -13.83
CA ASP A 297 21.22 -10.38 -14.20
C ASP A 297 21.97 -9.77 -13.00
N THR A 298 21.71 -10.26 -11.79
CA THR A 298 22.29 -9.72 -10.55
C THR A 298 23.12 -10.74 -9.78
N ASN A 299 23.76 -10.27 -8.71
CA ASN A 299 24.44 -11.12 -7.72
C ASN A 299 23.46 -11.83 -6.77
N ILE A 300 22.19 -11.45 -6.75
CA ILE A 300 21.16 -12.15 -6.00
C ILE A 300 20.52 -13.18 -6.94
N ARG A 301 20.40 -14.43 -6.51
CA ARG A 301 19.67 -15.48 -7.24
C ARG A 301 18.44 -15.85 -6.44
N ALA A 302 17.26 -15.65 -7.03
CA ALA A 302 16.02 -15.96 -6.35
C ALA A 302 15.42 -17.28 -6.84
N TYR A 303 14.77 -18.00 -5.93
CA TYR A 303 14.14 -19.30 -6.17
C TYR A 303 12.77 -19.26 -5.50
N ALA A 304 11.68 -19.43 -6.25
CA ALA A 304 10.35 -19.43 -5.67
C ALA A 304 9.59 -20.71 -6.01
N GLY A 305 9.25 -21.46 -4.95
CA GLY A 305 8.28 -22.54 -5.01
C GLY A 305 6.86 -22.06 -4.66
N PRO A 306 5.86 -22.95 -4.77
CA PRO A 306 4.47 -22.64 -4.43
C PRO A 306 4.30 -22.17 -2.98
N PRO A 307 3.39 -21.21 -2.71
CA PRO A 307 2.98 -20.88 -1.35
C PRO A 307 2.11 -21.99 -0.72
N PRO A 308 1.87 -21.94 0.59
CA PRO A 308 0.91 -22.81 1.27
C PRO A 308 -0.52 -22.36 0.94
N SER A 309 -0.93 -22.60 -0.30
CA SER A 309 -2.22 -22.24 -0.88
C SER A 309 -2.71 -23.37 -1.79
N ASP A 310 -4.01 -23.62 -1.79
CA ASP A 310 -4.63 -24.60 -2.67
C ASP A 310 -4.84 -24.07 -4.10
N THR A 311 -4.86 -22.74 -4.26
CA THR A 311 -5.19 -22.08 -5.53
C THR A 311 -4.01 -21.33 -6.13
N GLU A 312 -3.18 -20.70 -5.29
CA GLU A 312 -2.09 -19.85 -5.73
C GLU A 312 -0.81 -20.65 -5.98
N LYS A 313 -0.23 -20.48 -7.17
CA LYS A 313 1.06 -21.11 -7.52
C LYS A 313 2.26 -20.22 -7.20
N TYR A 314 2.02 -18.96 -6.84
CA TYR A 314 3.07 -17.98 -6.55
C TYR A 314 2.60 -16.94 -5.53
N CYS A 315 3.49 -16.47 -4.67
CA CYS A 315 3.18 -15.50 -3.62
C CYS A 315 3.56 -14.08 -4.04
N TRP A 316 2.70 -13.40 -4.80
CA TRP A 316 2.94 -12.03 -5.27
C TRP A 316 2.97 -11.00 -4.13
N GLY A 317 2.06 -11.10 -3.17
CA GLY A 317 1.93 -10.12 -2.08
C GLY A 317 2.88 -10.32 -0.92
N GLY A 318 3.76 -11.32 -0.97
CA GLY A 318 4.59 -11.73 0.17
C GLY A 318 6.04 -11.25 0.11
N CYS A 319 6.93 -12.13 0.57
CA CYS A 319 8.36 -11.87 0.63
C CYS A 319 9.03 -11.59 -0.74
N PRO A 320 8.68 -12.23 -1.87
CA PRO A 320 9.32 -12.00 -3.17
C PRO A 320 9.27 -10.54 -3.60
N GLY A 321 8.07 -9.97 -3.70
CA GLY A 321 7.92 -8.56 -4.05
C GLY A 321 8.45 -7.59 -2.99
N ALA A 322 8.63 -8.03 -1.74
CA ALA A 322 9.26 -7.22 -0.70
C ALA A 322 10.80 -7.18 -0.83
N LEU A 323 11.42 -8.24 -1.37
CA LEU A 323 12.85 -8.27 -1.70
C LEU A 323 13.16 -7.29 -2.83
N GLU A 324 12.31 -7.31 -3.83
CA GLU A 324 12.26 -6.41 -4.97
C GLU A 324 12.21 -4.93 -4.57
N GLU A 325 11.37 -4.55 -3.62
CA GLU A 325 11.36 -3.18 -3.08
C GLU A 325 12.58 -2.89 -2.20
N ALA A 326 13.04 -3.88 -1.42
CA ALA A 326 14.18 -3.70 -0.52
C ALA A 326 15.47 -3.38 -1.27
N ILE A 327 15.76 -4.07 -2.38
CA ILE A 327 16.95 -3.78 -3.18
C ILE A 327 16.87 -2.42 -3.87
N GLU A 328 15.69 -1.98 -4.30
CA GLU A 328 15.51 -0.68 -4.95
C GLU A 328 15.69 0.48 -3.97
N ILE A 329 15.19 0.35 -2.74
CA ILE A 329 15.49 1.32 -1.67
C ILE A 329 17.02 1.45 -1.49
N LEU A 330 17.73 0.32 -1.52
CA LEU A 330 19.18 0.31 -1.35
C LEU A 330 19.90 0.90 -2.56
N ARG A 331 19.48 0.63 -3.79
CA ARG A 331 20.04 1.25 -5.00
C ARG A 331 19.87 2.77 -5.01
N VAL A 332 18.73 3.27 -4.53
CA VAL A 332 18.48 4.71 -4.39
C VAL A 332 19.36 5.33 -3.30
N PHE A 333 19.63 4.61 -2.22
CA PHE A 333 20.37 5.13 -1.06
C PHE A 333 21.90 4.97 -1.18
N ASP A 334 22.37 3.84 -1.72
CA ASP A 334 23.76 3.48 -1.92
C ASP A 334 23.95 3.06 -3.38
N ALA A 335 24.46 3.99 -4.21
CA ALA A 335 24.63 3.77 -5.65
C ALA A 335 25.58 2.61 -5.99
N ALA A 336 26.42 2.17 -5.05
CA ALA A 336 27.32 1.02 -5.21
C ALA A 336 26.66 -0.30 -4.75
N THR A 337 25.33 -0.34 -4.58
CA THR A 337 24.61 -1.52 -4.08
C THR A 337 24.93 -2.77 -4.91
N ASP A 338 24.78 -2.73 -6.23
CA ASP A 338 24.99 -3.91 -7.08
C ASP A 338 26.46 -4.37 -7.09
N GLU A 339 27.42 -3.44 -7.01
CA GLU A 339 28.85 -3.75 -6.93
C GLU A 339 29.25 -4.40 -5.58
N LYS A 340 28.64 -3.92 -4.48
CA LYS A 340 28.93 -4.40 -3.12
C LYS A 340 28.24 -5.70 -2.77
N MET A 341 27.08 -5.96 -3.37
CA MET A 341 26.32 -7.17 -3.08
C MET A 341 27.10 -8.41 -3.51
N PRO A 342 27.44 -9.34 -2.58
CA PRO A 342 28.08 -10.59 -2.94
C PRO A 342 27.08 -11.52 -3.63
N ARG A 343 27.60 -12.54 -4.33
CA ARG A 343 26.75 -13.62 -4.83
C ARG A 343 26.01 -14.29 -3.67
N MET A 344 24.69 -14.33 -3.75
CA MET A 344 23.83 -14.91 -2.73
C MET A 344 22.54 -15.48 -3.34
N HIS A 345 21.87 -16.34 -2.59
CA HIS A 345 20.68 -17.07 -2.99
C HIS A 345 19.55 -16.75 -2.02
N VAL A 346 18.34 -16.52 -2.51
CA VAL A 346 17.14 -16.31 -1.70
C VAL A 346 16.04 -17.25 -2.14
N VAL A 347 15.52 -18.04 -1.21
CA VAL A 347 14.56 -19.11 -1.47
C VAL A 347 13.24 -18.78 -0.79
N PHE A 348 12.13 -18.94 -1.53
CA PHE A 348 10.77 -18.68 -1.08
C PHE A 348 9.87 -19.88 -1.33
N GLY A 349 8.86 -20.07 -0.47
CA GLY A 349 7.85 -21.11 -0.66
C GLY A 349 8.42 -22.54 -0.64
N ALA A 350 7.64 -23.48 -1.16
CA ALA A 350 8.03 -24.88 -1.22
C ALA A 350 8.88 -25.17 -2.46
N TYR A 351 10.17 -24.89 -2.38
CA TYR A 351 11.10 -25.06 -3.51
C TYR A 351 11.70 -26.47 -3.50
N ASP A 352 11.64 -27.16 -4.64
CA ASP A 352 12.07 -28.55 -4.83
C ASP A 352 13.15 -28.73 -5.91
N GLY A 353 13.60 -27.63 -6.53
CA GLY A 353 14.69 -27.63 -7.50
C GLY A 353 16.08 -27.52 -6.86
N ASP A 354 17.12 -27.54 -7.69
CA ASP A 354 18.49 -27.37 -7.23
C ASP A 354 18.81 -25.91 -6.89
N ILE A 355 19.74 -25.71 -5.95
CA ILE A 355 20.29 -24.39 -5.58
C ILE A 355 21.78 -24.39 -5.90
N ASP A 356 22.18 -23.69 -6.97
CA ASP A 356 23.58 -23.55 -7.42
C ASP A 356 24.40 -22.58 -6.54
N ALA A 357 24.46 -22.87 -5.24
CA ALA A 357 25.25 -22.13 -4.27
C ALA A 357 26.62 -22.80 -4.05
N LYS A 358 27.68 -21.99 -4.13
CA LYS A 358 29.06 -22.43 -3.86
C LYS A 358 29.41 -22.31 -2.38
N PRO A 359 30.43 -23.04 -1.87
CA PRO A 359 30.90 -22.86 -0.50
C PRO A 359 31.21 -21.40 -0.16
N GLY A 360 30.59 -20.89 0.91
CA GLY A 360 30.72 -19.50 1.36
C GLY A 360 29.71 -18.51 0.78
N GLU A 361 28.95 -18.89 -0.27
CA GLU A 361 27.81 -18.10 -0.75
C GLU A 361 26.63 -18.23 0.22
N LYS A 362 25.93 -17.13 0.49
CA LYS A 362 24.81 -17.14 1.44
C LYS A 362 23.53 -17.63 0.76
N VAL A 363 22.85 -18.59 1.39
CA VAL A 363 21.52 -19.06 1.00
C VAL A 363 20.51 -18.68 2.08
N VAL A 364 19.56 -17.82 1.74
CA VAL A 364 18.57 -17.29 2.66
C VAL A 364 17.20 -17.88 2.36
N PHE A 365 16.69 -18.72 3.26
CA PHE A 365 15.32 -19.21 3.23
C PHE A 365 14.39 -18.17 3.87
N MET A 366 13.55 -17.54 3.05
CA MET A 366 12.78 -16.37 3.43
C MET A 366 11.31 -16.71 3.69
N GLY A 367 10.92 -16.55 4.95
CA GLY A 367 9.56 -16.64 5.43
C GLY A 367 9.19 -18.01 5.98
N ASP A 368 8.10 -18.04 6.75
CA ASP A 368 7.66 -19.24 7.46
C ASP A 368 7.15 -20.35 6.52
N CYS A 369 6.80 -19.99 5.28
CA CYS A 369 6.39 -20.94 4.25
C CYS A 369 7.55 -21.67 3.56
N ALA A 370 8.79 -21.20 3.70
CA ALA A 370 9.92 -21.77 2.98
C ALA A 370 10.15 -23.23 3.37
N THR A 371 10.20 -24.13 2.39
CA THR A 371 10.60 -25.54 2.57
C THR A 371 11.62 -25.94 1.52
N TYR A 372 12.52 -26.84 1.89
CA TYR A 372 13.54 -27.38 1.01
C TYR A 372 14.11 -28.67 1.57
N LYS A 373 14.46 -29.61 0.70
CA LYS A 373 15.22 -30.80 1.06
C LYS A 373 16.14 -31.17 -0.10
N GLY A 374 17.44 -31.07 0.13
CA GLY A 374 18.44 -31.34 -0.90
C GLY A 374 19.84 -31.03 -0.41
N GLU A 375 20.81 -31.08 -1.32
CA GLU A 375 22.19 -30.71 -1.03
C GLU A 375 22.40 -29.23 -1.36
N ILE A 376 23.19 -28.52 -0.53
CA ILE A 376 23.66 -27.16 -0.80
C ILE A 376 25.16 -27.12 -0.49
N ALA A 377 25.98 -26.81 -1.50
CA ALA A 377 27.42 -26.73 -1.38
C ALA A 377 28.06 -27.98 -0.71
N GLY A 378 27.61 -29.20 -1.07
CA GLY A 378 28.13 -30.45 -0.52
C GLY A 378 27.58 -30.85 0.86
N ARG A 379 26.51 -30.20 1.35
CA ARG A 379 25.88 -30.49 2.64
C ARG A 379 24.40 -30.76 2.48
N ASP A 380 23.91 -31.82 3.13
CA ASP A 380 22.47 -32.06 3.24
C ASP A 380 21.80 -30.95 4.05
N VAL A 381 20.79 -30.31 3.45
CA VAL A 381 20.00 -29.25 4.05
C VAL A 381 18.52 -29.64 4.01
N SER A 382 17.87 -29.52 5.16
CA SER A 382 16.43 -29.74 5.31
C SER A 382 15.81 -28.55 6.03
N ILE A 383 14.89 -27.86 5.35
CA ILE A 383 14.13 -26.72 5.86
C ILE A 383 12.66 -27.12 5.91
N GLU A 384 12.11 -27.14 7.12
CA GLU A 384 10.71 -27.43 7.35
C GLU A 384 9.87 -26.15 7.44
N SER A 385 8.63 -26.25 6.95
CA SER A 385 7.67 -25.15 7.01
C SER A 385 7.31 -24.88 8.46
N ARG A 386 7.24 -23.60 8.81
CA ARG A 386 6.69 -23.12 10.08
C ARG A 386 5.39 -22.36 9.87
N TYR A 387 4.86 -22.39 8.66
CA TYR A 387 3.67 -21.66 8.29
C TYR A 387 2.50 -22.14 9.14
N ILE A 388 1.82 -21.17 9.75
CA ILE A 388 0.56 -21.39 10.45
C ILE A 388 -0.52 -20.81 9.55
N ASP A 389 -1.55 -21.63 9.28
CA ASP A 389 -2.73 -21.21 8.54
C ASP A 389 -3.28 -19.89 9.09
N ARG A 390 -3.30 -18.88 8.22
CA ARG A 390 -3.62 -17.51 8.58
C ARG A 390 -5.10 -17.24 8.70
N ALA A 391 -5.95 -18.14 8.22
CA ALA A 391 -7.39 -18.11 8.53
C ALA A 391 -7.64 -18.21 10.05
N ARG A 392 -6.67 -18.76 10.81
CA ARG A 392 -6.74 -18.89 12.28
C ARG A 392 -6.22 -17.65 13.02
N HIS A 393 -5.65 -16.66 12.33
CA HIS A 393 -5.18 -15.44 12.97
C HIS A 393 -6.37 -14.53 13.29
N ASP A 394 -6.65 -14.39 14.59
CA ASP A 394 -7.60 -13.39 15.10
C ASP A 394 -6.98 -11.99 15.08
N PRO A 395 -7.53 -11.03 14.31
CA PRO A 395 -7.13 -9.62 14.34
C PRO A 395 -7.01 -9.05 15.75
N LYS A 396 -7.90 -9.45 16.67
CA LYS A 396 -7.94 -8.96 18.06
C LYS A 396 -6.70 -9.32 18.87
N SER A 397 -6.01 -10.39 18.46
CA SER A 397 -4.79 -10.86 19.11
C SER A 397 -3.49 -10.28 18.52
N ALA A 398 -3.58 -9.59 17.38
CA ALA A 398 -2.43 -9.08 16.66
C ALA A 398 -1.68 -8.02 17.50
N ARG A 399 -0.34 -8.07 17.49
CA ARG A 399 0.52 -7.14 18.23
C ARG A 399 1.29 -6.25 17.26
N THR A 400 1.42 -4.97 17.59
CA THR A 400 2.28 -4.05 16.83
C THR A 400 3.74 -4.37 17.06
N GLU A 401 4.51 -4.43 15.99
CA GLU A 401 5.96 -4.57 16.06
C GLU A 401 6.63 -3.20 16.03
N ASP A 402 7.53 -2.99 16.99
CA ASP A 402 8.32 -1.77 17.10
C ASP A 402 9.52 -1.79 16.13
N ILE A 403 9.79 -0.67 15.45
CA ILE A 403 10.88 -0.58 14.47
C ILE A 403 12.26 -0.82 15.10
N TYR A 404 12.55 -0.25 16.26
CA TYR A 404 13.83 -0.45 16.93
C TYR A 404 13.95 -1.88 17.46
N ALA A 405 12.84 -2.47 17.92
CA ALA A 405 12.82 -3.89 18.27
C ALA A 405 13.05 -4.79 17.05
N LYS A 406 12.47 -4.48 15.88
CA LYS A 406 12.76 -5.20 14.62
C LYS A 406 14.23 -5.10 14.25
N MET A 407 14.79 -3.89 14.27
CA MET A 407 16.20 -3.65 13.98
C MET A 407 17.10 -4.46 14.92
N ALA A 408 16.87 -4.41 16.23
CA ALA A 408 17.65 -5.15 17.21
C ALA A 408 17.54 -6.67 17.03
N ARG A 409 16.35 -7.20 16.70
CA ARG A 409 16.15 -8.63 16.40
C ARG A 409 16.90 -9.05 15.13
N MET A 410 16.85 -8.24 14.08
CA MET A 410 17.59 -8.50 12.85
C MET A 410 19.09 -8.46 13.07
N GLU A 411 19.61 -7.47 13.79
CA GLU A 411 21.03 -7.38 14.17
C GLU A 411 21.48 -8.62 14.94
N LYS A 412 20.73 -9.01 15.97
CA LYS A 412 21.02 -10.21 16.75
C LYS A 412 21.06 -11.46 15.87
N ARG A 413 20.05 -11.63 15.01
CA ARG A 413 19.95 -12.80 14.11
C ARG A 413 21.09 -12.85 13.11
N MET A 414 21.44 -11.72 12.50
CA MET A 414 22.56 -11.65 11.56
C MET A 414 23.90 -11.89 12.24
N TRP A 415 24.05 -11.44 13.49
CA TRP A 415 25.22 -11.76 14.29
C TRP A 415 25.29 -13.25 14.62
N GLU A 416 24.20 -13.88 15.05
CA GLU A 416 24.14 -15.33 15.32
C GLU A 416 24.46 -16.15 14.07
N ALA A 417 23.89 -15.79 12.91
CA ALA A 417 24.07 -16.49 11.64
C ALA A 417 25.34 -16.10 10.87
N ARG A 418 26.24 -15.28 11.43
CA ARG A 418 27.39 -14.71 10.70
C ARG A 418 28.36 -15.75 10.13
N LYS A 419 28.41 -16.93 10.73
CA LYS A 419 29.26 -18.06 10.30
C LYS A 419 28.50 -19.09 9.46
N ASP A 420 27.18 -18.97 9.35
CA ASP A 420 26.33 -19.94 8.68
C ASP A 420 26.16 -19.52 7.22
N ASP A 421 26.30 -20.47 6.30
CA ASP A 421 26.05 -20.23 4.87
C ASP A 421 24.56 -20.35 4.54
N VAL A 422 23.81 -21.11 5.34
CA VAL A 422 22.36 -21.26 5.23
C VAL A 422 21.68 -20.50 6.37
N ILE A 423 20.83 -19.55 6.01
CA ILE A 423 20.15 -18.66 6.96
C ILE A 423 18.64 -18.79 6.73
N GLN A 424 17.87 -19.13 7.77
CA GLN A 424 16.42 -19.02 7.72
C GLN A 424 16.01 -17.66 8.29
N ILE A 425 15.15 -16.90 7.59
CA ILE A 425 14.46 -15.70 8.07
C ILE A 425 12.98 -16.01 8.27
N LYS A 426 12.44 -15.67 9.43
CA LYS A 426 11.08 -16.04 9.86
C LYS A 426 10.13 -14.86 9.66
N GLY A 427 8.87 -15.15 9.39
CA GLY A 427 7.81 -14.18 9.16
C GLY A 427 6.97 -14.53 7.94
N CYS A 428 5.74 -14.04 7.92
CA CYS A 428 4.86 -14.13 6.76
C CYS A 428 4.06 -12.83 6.71
N PRO A 429 4.31 -11.91 5.77
CA PRO A 429 5.56 -11.81 5.04
C PRO A 429 6.72 -11.40 5.97
N VAL A 430 7.95 -11.63 5.52
CA VAL A 430 9.12 -10.91 6.05
C VAL A 430 9.07 -9.50 5.45
N SER A 431 9.00 -8.48 6.30
CA SER A 431 8.72 -7.11 5.85
C SER A 431 9.87 -6.51 5.03
N VAL A 432 9.58 -5.54 4.16
CA VAL A 432 10.59 -4.78 3.38
C VAL A 432 11.71 -4.26 4.29
N ALA A 433 11.37 -3.75 5.47
CA ALA A 433 12.35 -3.26 6.45
C ALA A 433 13.35 -4.35 6.91
N GLU A 434 12.85 -5.55 7.19
CA GLU A 434 13.69 -6.68 7.60
C GLU A 434 14.60 -7.15 6.45
N GLN A 435 14.09 -7.12 5.23
CA GLN A 435 14.86 -7.49 4.04
C GLN A 435 15.92 -6.43 3.68
N VAL A 436 15.62 -5.13 3.85
CA VAL A 436 16.62 -4.05 3.74
C VAL A 436 17.75 -4.29 4.75
N LEU A 437 17.43 -4.54 6.02
CA LEU A 437 18.44 -4.78 7.06
C LEU A 437 19.29 -6.03 6.78
N LEU A 438 18.68 -7.09 6.24
CA LEU A 438 19.40 -8.29 5.81
C LEU A 438 20.42 -7.96 4.71
N LEU A 439 19.99 -7.30 3.64
CA LEU A 439 20.85 -6.95 2.50
C LEU A 439 21.95 -5.97 2.91
N VAL A 440 21.64 -4.99 3.76
CA VAL A 440 22.64 -4.08 4.36
C VAL A 440 23.76 -4.86 5.04
N LYS A 441 23.43 -5.92 5.79
CA LYS A 441 24.43 -6.71 6.51
C LYS A 441 25.24 -7.61 5.59
N ILE A 442 24.60 -8.26 4.63
CA ILE A 442 25.27 -9.15 3.68
C ILE A 442 26.18 -8.37 2.74
N GLY A 443 25.67 -7.29 2.14
CA GLY A 443 26.40 -6.44 1.19
C GLY A 443 27.26 -5.36 1.84
N LYS A 444 27.25 -5.22 3.18
CA LYS A 444 27.91 -4.10 3.90
C LYS A 444 27.53 -2.73 3.33
N LEU A 445 26.25 -2.59 2.97
CA LEU A 445 25.71 -1.39 2.36
C LEU A 445 25.49 -0.28 3.39
N GLN A 446 25.29 0.94 2.92
CA GLN A 446 24.82 2.02 3.80
C GLN A 446 23.40 1.71 4.31
N ASN A 447 23.16 1.98 5.60
CA ASN A 447 21.88 1.68 6.22
C ASN A 447 20.95 2.91 6.19
N PRO A 448 19.83 2.88 5.45
CA PRO A 448 18.92 4.04 5.35
C PRO A 448 18.27 4.40 6.69
N TYR A 449 18.13 3.46 7.63
CA TYR A 449 17.56 3.72 8.96
C TYR A 449 18.51 4.49 9.88
N PHE A 450 19.81 4.51 9.57
CA PHE A 450 20.83 5.24 10.33
C PHE A 450 21.37 6.45 9.59
N ASP A 451 20.73 6.89 8.49
CA ASP A 451 21.10 8.12 7.81
C ASP A 451 21.04 9.31 8.80
N PRO A 452 22.18 9.96 9.11
CA PRO A 452 22.20 11.11 10.01
C PRO A 452 21.28 12.25 9.55
N SER A 453 21.04 12.39 8.24
CA SER A 453 20.19 13.43 7.66
C SER A 453 18.72 13.27 8.04
N GLN A 454 18.25 12.03 8.25
CA GLN A 454 16.85 11.71 8.55
C GLN A 454 16.65 11.22 9.99
N ALA A 455 17.66 10.63 10.63
CA ALA A 455 17.53 9.92 11.91
C ALA A 455 16.94 10.79 13.02
N MET A 456 17.35 12.06 13.12
CA MET A 456 16.82 12.99 14.13
C MET A 456 15.33 13.30 13.88
N SER A 457 14.97 13.58 12.62
CA SER A 457 13.58 13.86 12.23
C SER A 457 12.69 12.64 12.44
N PHE A 458 13.15 11.46 12.02
CA PHE A 458 12.46 10.19 12.22
C PHE A 458 12.23 9.91 13.71
N THR A 459 13.29 9.99 14.52
CA THR A 459 13.22 9.73 15.97
C THR A 459 12.28 10.71 16.67
N SER A 460 12.34 11.99 16.31
CA SER A 460 11.43 13.02 16.84
C SER A 460 9.96 12.71 16.50
N CYS A 461 9.66 12.39 15.23
CA CYS A 461 8.32 12.02 14.80
C CYS A 461 7.82 10.72 15.46
N TYR A 462 8.71 9.73 15.60
CA TYR A 462 8.43 8.47 16.27
C TYR A 462 8.07 8.69 17.75
N LEU A 463 8.91 9.41 18.50
CA LEU A 463 8.66 9.72 19.90
C LEU A 463 7.38 10.54 20.07
N SER A 464 7.14 11.52 19.20
CA SER A 464 5.90 12.31 19.20
C SER A 464 4.65 11.44 19.03
N SER A 465 4.67 10.53 18.06
CA SER A 465 3.57 9.59 17.82
C SER A 465 3.32 8.67 19.02
N ARG A 466 4.39 8.14 19.61
CA ARG A 466 4.32 7.31 20.83
C ARG A 466 3.76 8.07 22.02
N THR A 467 4.23 9.30 22.26
CA THR A 467 3.75 10.15 23.36
C THR A 467 2.26 10.45 23.21
N ARG A 468 1.79 10.80 22.01
CA ARG A 468 0.36 11.07 21.77
C ARG A 468 -0.52 9.85 22.00
N THR A 469 -0.08 8.69 21.52
CA THR A 469 -0.79 7.42 21.75
C THR A 469 -0.85 7.08 23.24
N ALA A 470 0.24 7.32 23.98
CA ALA A 470 0.27 7.14 25.43
C ALA A 470 -0.67 8.12 26.17
N ILE A 471 -0.69 9.40 25.77
CA ILE A 471 -1.60 10.41 26.33
C ILE A 471 -3.06 10.02 26.09
N LYS A 472 -3.43 9.66 24.86
CA LYS A 472 -4.80 9.18 24.53
C LYS A 472 -5.20 8.01 25.44
N ARG A 473 -4.30 7.04 25.64
CA ARG A 473 -4.52 5.91 26.54
C ARG A 473 -4.72 6.31 28.01
N ILE A 474 -3.98 7.31 28.50
CA ILE A 474 -4.13 7.86 29.86
C ILE A 474 -5.52 8.47 30.03
N PHE A 475 -6.05 9.14 29.00
CA PHE A 475 -7.40 9.72 28.99
C PHE A 475 -8.51 8.69 28.68
N GLY A 476 -8.20 7.39 28.71
CA GLY A 476 -9.20 6.32 28.55
C GLY A 476 -9.55 5.99 27.09
N GLU A 477 -8.87 6.58 26.11
CA GLU A 477 -9.04 6.20 24.71
C GLU A 477 -8.20 4.96 24.38
N SER A 478 -8.83 3.80 24.34
CA SER A 478 -8.18 2.59 23.83
C SER A 478 -7.87 2.72 22.33
N TYR A 479 -6.66 2.29 21.96
CA TYR A 479 -6.25 2.22 20.55
C TYR A 479 -7.06 1.19 19.77
N HIS A 480 -7.47 0.08 20.39
CA HIS A 480 -8.32 -0.93 19.76
C HIS A 480 -9.67 -0.98 20.46
N LYS A 481 -10.75 -0.86 19.70
CA LYS A 481 -12.13 -0.85 20.20
C LYS A 481 -12.95 -1.91 19.46
N SER A 482 -13.13 -3.05 20.12
CA SER A 482 -13.98 -4.14 19.63
C SER A 482 -15.47 -3.82 19.86
N GLY A 483 -16.34 -4.44 19.06
CA GLY A 483 -17.79 -4.31 19.17
C GLY A 483 -18.40 -3.25 18.25
N PRO A 484 -19.71 -2.95 18.43
CA PRO A 484 -20.45 -2.05 17.55
C PRO A 484 -19.79 -0.67 17.47
N THR A 485 -19.62 -0.17 16.25
CA THR A 485 -19.13 1.19 16.00
C THR A 485 -20.14 1.98 15.20
N VAL A 486 -20.20 3.29 15.47
CA VAL A 486 -21.01 4.22 14.69
C VAL A 486 -20.39 4.30 13.29
N ARG A 487 -21.24 4.18 12.26
CA ARG A 487 -20.84 4.23 10.85
C ARG A 487 -21.42 5.47 10.20
N GLY A 488 -20.60 6.16 9.40
CA GLY A 488 -21.06 7.27 8.58
C GLY A 488 -21.76 6.79 7.30
N ALA A 489 -22.30 7.74 6.54
CA ALA A 489 -23.01 7.48 5.29
C ALA A 489 -22.16 6.84 4.17
N ALA A 490 -20.82 6.90 4.25
CA ALA A 490 -19.93 6.27 3.27
C ALA A 490 -19.86 4.73 3.41
N ARG A 491 -20.56 4.13 4.39
CA ARG A 491 -20.62 2.67 4.54
C ARG A 491 -21.25 2.01 3.28
N PRO A 492 -20.68 0.90 2.77
CA PRO A 492 -21.25 0.19 1.63
C PRO A 492 -22.55 -0.51 2.00
N VAL A 493 -23.51 -0.50 1.07
CA VAL A 493 -24.76 -1.29 1.17
C VAL A 493 -24.49 -2.79 1.09
N GLN A 494 -23.35 -3.20 0.53
CA GLN A 494 -22.91 -4.60 0.45
C GLN A 494 -22.50 -5.17 1.82
N ASN A 495 -22.32 -4.33 2.85
CA ASN A 495 -21.92 -4.76 4.19
C ASN A 495 -22.93 -4.36 5.27
N MET A 496 -24.19 -4.75 5.09
CA MET A 496 -25.25 -4.56 6.07
C MET A 496 -25.39 -5.77 7.00
N PRO A 497 -25.71 -5.58 8.29
CA PRO A 497 -26.00 -6.68 9.20
C PRO A 497 -27.14 -7.57 8.67
N PRO A 498 -27.10 -8.89 8.90
CA PRO A 498 -28.21 -9.78 8.54
C PRO A 498 -29.49 -9.35 9.29
N GLY A 499 -30.51 -8.89 8.57
CA GLY A 499 -31.81 -8.53 9.13
C GLY A 499 -32.15 -7.03 9.14
N ASP A 500 -31.27 -6.16 8.64
CA ASP A 500 -31.55 -4.74 8.33
C ASP A 500 -32.22 -4.54 6.96
#